data_AF-A0A7L4BNI7-F1
#
_entry.id   AF-A0A7L4BNI7-F1
#
_cell.length_a   1.000
_cell.length_b   1.000
_cell.length_c   1.000
_cell.angle_alpha   90.00
_cell.angle_beta   90.00
_cell.angle_gamma   90.00
#
_symmetry.space_group_name_H-M   'P 1'
#
loop_
_entity.id
_entity.type
_entity.pdbx_description
1 polymer ?
#
loop_
_entity_poly.entity_id
_entity_poly.type
_entity_poly.pdbx_seq_one_letter_code
_entity_poly.pdbx_strand_id
1 'polypeptide(L)'
;QVSKSVSTPIAPSPVPTPGLAKRMKKSKQSLQVTKDLGRWKPADDLLLINAVLQTNDLTSVHLGVKFSCRFNLREIQERWYALLYDPIISKLACQAMRQLHPEAIAAIQSKVLFSKAEEQLLTKVGSTSQPTLDTFQELLHKHPDVFYPSRTAKALQLHWQLMKQYYLLDDQTVQPLPKGDQVLNFSDAEDMLDDSKLKDVRDEVLEHELTVADRRQKREIRQLEQELHKWQVLVDSITGMSSPDFDSQTLAVLRGRMVRYLMRSREITLGRATKDNQIDVDLALE
;
A
#
# COMPACT_ATOMS: atom_id res chain seq x y z
N GLN A 1 30.02 -87.60 30.84
CA GLN A 1 31.39 -87.62 30.28
C GLN A 1 31.37 -86.80 29.00
N VAL A 2 31.84 -85.54 29.03
CA VAL A 2 33.15 -85.06 28.51
C VAL A 2 33.34 -85.48 27.03
N SER A 3 33.33 -84.57 26.05
CA SER A 3 34.54 -83.82 25.59
C SER A 3 34.12 -82.71 24.60
N LYS A 4 34.36 -81.41 24.91
CA LYS A 4 35.49 -80.52 24.51
C LYS A 4 35.46 -79.93 23.08
N SER A 5 34.92 -78.71 22.99
CA SER A 5 35.48 -77.42 22.46
C SER A 5 36.58 -77.36 21.39
N VAL A 6 36.45 -76.41 20.43
CA VAL A 6 37.22 -75.12 20.25
C VAL A 6 36.90 -74.58 18.82
N SER A 7 36.09 -73.52 18.65
CA SER A 7 36.39 -72.06 18.52
C SER A 7 36.96 -71.58 17.18
N THR A 8 36.22 -70.68 16.51
CA THR A 8 36.76 -69.61 15.63
C THR A 8 35.98 -68.30 15.85
N PRO A 9 36.61 -67.12 15.69
CA PRO A 9 36.15 -65.87 16.29
C PRO A 9 35.29 -64.99 15.37
N ILE A 10 34.47 -64.16 16.04
CA ILE A 10 33.52 -63.18 15.52
C ILE A 10 34.23 -61.98 14.87
N ALA A 11 33.79 -61.59 13.67
CA ALA A 11 34.09 -60.30 13.06
C ALA A 11 32.97 -59.28 13.37
N PRO A 12 33.30 -58.03 13.74
CA PRO A 12 32.30 -57.05 14.18
C PRO A 12 31.54 -56.42 12.99
N SER A 13 30.24 -56.24 13.20
CA SER A 13 29.29 -55.59 12.30
C SER A 13 29.63 -54.10 12.11
N PRO A 14 29.42 -53.52 10.90
CA PRO A 14 29.71 -52.12 10.66
C PRO A 14 28.66 -51.21 11.31
N VAL A 15 29.17 -50.14 11.94
CA VAL A 15 28.44 -49.03 12.58
C VAL A 15 27.54 -48.31 11.55
N PRO A 16 26.30 -47.92 11.90
CA PRO A 16 25.42 -47.20 10.99
C PRO A 16 25.91 -45.77 10.79
N THR A 17 26.09 -45.39 9.53
CA THR A 17 26.36 -44.02 9.09
C THR A 17 25.18 -43.10 9.39
N PRO A 18 25.39 -41.84 9.83
CA PRO A 18 24.31 -40.89 10.03
C PRO A 18 23.69 -40.55 8.67
N GLY A 19 22.43 -40.92 8.51
CA GLY A 19 21.65 -40.64 7.30
C GLY A 19 21.60 -39.15 7.00
N LEU A 20 21.83 -38.83 5.73
CA LEU A 20 21.50 -37.55 5.11
C LEU A 20 20.12 -37.08 5.59
N ALA A 21 20.11 -35.99 6.37
CA ALA A 21 18.89 -35.31 6.73
C ALA A 21 18.15 -34.93 5.45
N LYS A 22 17.01 -35.59 5.20
CA LYS A 22 16.05 -35.18 4.18
C LYS A 22 15.74 -33.72 4.43
N ARG A 23 16.23 -32.85 3.56
CA ARG A 23 15.88 -31.44 3.48
C ARG A 23 14.36 -31.36 3.42
N MET A 24 13.72 -31.09 4.57
CA MET A 24 12.31 -30.75 4.62
C MET A 24 12.12 -29.60 3.65
N LYS A 25 11.32 -29.86 2.62
CA LYS A 25 10.92 -28.87 1.63
C LYS A 25 10.14 -27.82 2.39
N LYS A 26 10.82 -26.76 2.88
CA LYS A 26 10.19 -25.59 3.49
C LYS A 26 9.07 -25.18 2.53
N SER A 27 7.84 -25.27 3.04
CA SER A 27 6.64 -24.91 2.31
C SER A 27 6.87 -23.57 1.60
N LYS A 28 6.61 -23.52 0.30
CA LYS A 28 6.65 -22.29 -0.51
C LYS A 28 5.79 -21.17 0.09
N GLN A 29 4.87 -21.47 1.02
CA GLN A 29 4.08 -20.47 1.74
C GLN A 29 4.95 -19.55 2.63
N SER A 30 5.99 -20.08 3.28
CA SER A 30 6.83 -19.28 4.19
C SER A 30 7.63 -18.18 3.47
N LEU A 31 7.92 -18.36 2.18
CA LEU A 31 8.65 -17.38 1.36
C LEU A 31 7.73 -16.30 0.76
N GLN A 32 6.43 -16.57 0.65
CA GLN A 32 5.45 -15.58 0.19
C GLN A 32 5.11 -14.58 1.29
N VAL A 33 4.89 -15.06 2.52
CA VAL A 33 4.56 -14.23 3.69
C VAL A 33 5.62 -13.14 3.96
N THR A 34 6.90 -13.42 3.72
CA THR A 34 7.97 -12.42 3.94
C THR A 34 8.08 -11.37 2.83
N LYS A 35 7.55 -11.64 1.63
CA LYS A 35 7.63 -10.72 0.49
C LYS A 35 6.60 -9.59 0.60
N ASP A 36 5.49 -9.85 1.27
CA ASP A 36 4.37 -8.90 1.39
C ASP A 36 4.45 -7.98 2.63
N LEU A 37 5.36 -8.28 3.59
CA LEU A 37 5.58 -7.44 4.77
C LEU A 37 5.99 -6.00 4.42
N GLY A 38 6.72 -5.80 3.32
CA GLY A 38 7.15 -4.47 2.87
C GLY A 38 6.10 -3.67 2.11
N ARG A 39 4.98 -4.30 1.73
CA ARG A 39 3.95 -3.68 0.89
C ARG A 39 2.85 -3.00 1.71
N TRP A 40 2.57 -3.51 2.90
CA TRP A 40 1.60 -2.95 3.83
C TRP A 40 2.22 -1.81 4.63
N LYS A 41 1.66 -0.61 4.50
CA LYS A 41 2.08 0.53 5.32
C LYS A 41 1.30 0.55 6.63
N PRO A 42 1.83 1.19 7.70
CA PRO A 42 1.07 1.34 8.96
C PRO A 42 -0.26 2.06 8.75
N ALA A 43 -0.33 2.98 7.78
CA ALA A 43 -1.56 3.64 7.38
C ALA A 43 -2.61 2.67 6.78
N ASP A 44 -2.15 1.68 6.01
CA ASP A 44 -3.03 0.66 5.42
C ASP A 44 -3.57 -0.29 6.49
N ASP A 45 -2.73 -0.71 7.43
CA ASP A 45 -3.14 -1.56 8.55
C ASP A 45 -4.20 -0.86 9.42
N LEU A 46 -3.99 0.43 9.75
CA LEU A 46 -4.95 1.20 10.53
C LEU A 46 -6.27 1.38 9.79
N LEU A 47 -6.22 1.68 8.49
CA LEU A 47 -7.40 1.82 7.66
C LEU A 47 -8.17 0.51 7.54
N LEU A 48 -7.45 -0.61 7.34
CA LEU A 48 -8.04 -1.95 7.28
C LEU A 48 -8.77 -2.28 8.58
N ILE A 49 -8.12 -2.08 9.72
CA ILE A 49 -8.73 -2.34 11.04
C ILE A 49 -9.99 -1.50 11.22
N ASN A 50 -9.91 -0.19 11.01
CA ASN A 50 -11.06 0.69 11.22
C ASN A 50 -12.21 0.35 10.27
N ALA A 51 -11.92 0.06 8.99
CA ALA A 51 -12.94 -0.27 8.01
C ALA A 51 -13.61 -1.63 8.33
N VAL A 52 -12.84 -2.64 8.74
CA VAL A 52 -13.40 -3.95 9.12
C VAL A 52 -14.23 -3.84 10.39
N LEU A 53 -13.78 -3.10 11.40
CA LEU A 53 -14.57 -2.87 12.62
C LEU A 53 -15.88 -2.11 12.34
N GLN A 54 -15.89 -1.26 11.31
CA GLN A 54 -17.07 -0.47 10.95
C GLN A 54 -18.08 -1.26 10.10
N THR A 55 -17.63 -2.11 9.18
CA THR A 55 -18.52 -2.82 8.25
C THR A 55 -18.76 -4.29 8.60
N ASN A 56 -17.85 -4.92 9.35
CA ASN A 56 -17.76 -6.36 9.54
C ASN A 56 -17.83 -7.17 8.23
N ASP A 57 -17.38 -6.58 7.11
CA ASP A 57 -17.37 -7.24 5.80
C ASP A 57 -16.13 -6.86 4.99
N LEU A 58 -15.26 -7.86 4.76
CA LEU A 58 -14.02 -7.72 3.99
C LEU A 58 -14.28 -7.47 2.49
N THR A 59 -15.43 -7.88 1.97
CA THR A 59 -15.80 -7.63 0.56
C THR A 59 -16.08 -6.15 0.35
N SER A 60 -16.91 -5.56 1.23
CA SER A 60 -17.15 -4.12 1.26
C SER A 60 -15.85 -3.32 1.45
N VAL A 61 -14.94 -3.79 2.31
CA VAL A 61 -13.62 -3.16 2.50
C VAL A 61 -12.80 -3.21 1.21
N HIS A 62 -12.73 -4.35 0.52
CA HIS A 62 -11.99 -4.48 -0.73
C HIS A 62 -12.51 -3.55 -1.85
N LEU A 63 -13.83 -3.40 -1.94
CA LEU A 63 -14.47 -2.58 -2.96
C LEU A 63 -14.42 -1.08 -2.63
N GLY A 64 -14.64 -0.73 -1.36
CA GLY A 64 -14.84 0.64 -0.90
C GLY A 64 -13.57 1.35 -0.44
N VAL A 65 -12.51 0.63 -0.05
CA VAL A 65 -11.30 1.24 0.51
C VAL A 65 -10.20 1.39 -0.52
N LYS A 66 -9.54 2.56 -0.53
CA LYS A 66 -8.35 2.83 -1.35
C LYS A 66 -7.10 2.82 -0.47
N PHE A 67 -6.40 1.70 -0.47
CA PHE A 67 -5.11 1.52 0.18
C PHE A 67 -3.97 2.18 -0.62
N SER A 68 -2.77 2.22 -0.03
CA SER A 68 -1.58 2.80 -0.65
C SER A 68 -1.15 2.10 -1.94
N CYS A 69 -1.58 0.85 -2.15
CA CYS A 69 -1.48 0.14 -3.42
C CYS A 69 -2.66 -0.82 -3.61
N ARG A 70 -2.81 -1.36 -4.82
CA ARG A 70 -3.95 -2.22 -5.15
C ARG A 70 -3.79 -3.62 -4.55
N PHE A 71 -4.61 -3.95 -3.56
CA PHE A 71 -4.72 -5.30 -3.03
C PHE A 71 -5.95 -6.03 -3.59
N ASN A 72 -5.81 -7.31 -3.88
CA ASN A 72 -6.95 -8.17 -4.16
C ASN A 72 -7.63 -8.63 -2.85
N LEU A 73 -8.84 -9.18 -2.96
CA LEU A 73 -9.61 -9.61 -1.79
C LEU A 73 -8.86 -10.64 -0.93
N ARG A 74 -8.13 -11.57 -1.56
CA ARG A 74 -7.38 -12.61 -0.86
C ARG A 74 -6.21 -12.01 -0.05
N GLU A 75 -5.48 -11.06 -0.61
CA GLU A 75 -4.40 -10.36 0.10
C GLU A 75 -4.94 -9.60 1.32
N ILE A 76 -6.12 -8.97 1.21
CA ILE A 76 -6.78 -8.29 2.33
C ILE A 76 -7.20 -9.30 3.40
N GLN A 77 -7.78 -10.44 3.02
CA GLN A 77 -8.14 -11.52 3.95
C GLN A 77 -6.93 -12.09 4.68
N GLU A 78 -5.85 -12.38 3.94
CA GLU A 78 -4.60 -12.90 4.49
C GLU A 78 -3.96 -11.87 5.45
N ARG A 79 -3.98 -10.58 5.11
CA ARG A 79 -3.49 -9.52 5.99
C ARG A 79 -4.33 -9.39 7.26
N TRP A 80 -5.65 -9.38 7.13
CA TRP A 80 -6.56 -9.32 8.29
C TRP A 80 -6.33 -10.50 9.24
N TYR A 81 -6.21 -11.71 8.69
CA TYR A 81 -5.87 -12.91 9.45
C TYR A 81 -4.52 -12.78 10.15
N ALA A 82 -3.49 -12.28 9.46
CA ALA A 82 -2.17 -12.07 10.04
C ALA A 82 -2.18 -11.04 11.18
N LEU A 83 -2.93 -9.94 11.05
CA LEU A 83 -3.07 -8.93 12.10
C LEU A 83 -3.72 -9.49 13.38
N LEU A 84 -4.62 -10.46 13.24
CA LEU A 84 -5.31 -11.10 14.36
C LEU A 84 -4.51 -12.25 14.99
N TYR A 85 -3.86 -13.09 14.18
CA TYR A 85 -3.36 -14.40 14.64
C TYR A 85 -1.85 -14.58 14.54
N ASP A 86 -1.12 -13.77 13.76
CA ASP A 86 0.35 -13.81 13.75
C ASP A 86 0.87 -12.84 14.84
N PRO A 87 1.41 -13.35 15.95
CA PRO A 87 1.82 -12.50 17.08
C PRO A 87 2.99 -11.56 16.74
N ILE A 88 3.81 -11.89 15.75
CA ILE A 88 4.93 -11.06 15.31
C ILE A 88 4.39 -9.92 14.47
N ILE A 89 3.58 -10.22 13.45
CA ILE A 89 2.97 -9.22 12.56
C ILE A 89 2.07 -8.28 13.35
N SER A 90 1.21 -8.82 14.22
CA SER A 90 0.30 -8.04 15.06
C SER A 90 1.07 -7.04 15.93
N LYS A 91 2.13 -7.51 16.63
CA LYS A 91 2.96 -6.64 17.49
C LYS A 91 3.65 -5.53 16.69
N LEU A 92 4.27 -5.87 15.55
CA LEU A 92 4.97 -4.91 14.70
C LEU A 92 4.00 -3.87 14.12
N ALA A 93 2.85 -4.30 13.59
CA ALA A 93 1.82 -3.41 13.05
C ALA A 93 1.29 -2.46 14.13
N CYS A 94 0.98 -2.97 15.33
CA CYS A 94 0.56 -2.13 16.46
C CYS A 94 1.61 -1.09 16.85
N GLN A 95 2.89 -1.46 16.88
CA GLN A 95 3.98 -0.52 17.18
C GLN A 95 4.09 0.56 16.10
N ALA A 96 4.06 0.17 14.82
CA ALA A 96 4.19 1.09 13.71
C ALA A 96 2.98 2.04 13.59
N MET A 97 1.76 1.55 13.82
CA MET A 97 0.54 2.39 13.82
C MET A 97 0.56 3.43 14.95
N ARG A 98 1.11 3.10 16.14
CA ARG A 98 1.25 4.06 17.26
C ARG A 98 2.24 5.18 16.97
N GLN A 99 3.15 5.00 16.02
CA GLN A 99 4.12 6.00 15.61
C GLN A 99 3.58 6.95 14.53
N LEU A 100 2.36 6.73 14.03
CA LEU A 100 1.73 7.62 13.06
C LEU A 100 1.45 9.00 13.68
N HIS A 101 1.71 10.04 12.90
CA HIS A 101 1.38 11.41 13.29
C HIS A 101 -0.14 11.57 13.51
N PRO A 102 -0.61 12.32 14.52
CA PRO A 102 -2.05 12.50 14.79
C PRO A 102 -2.84 12.98 13.56
N GLU A 103 -2.26 13.86 12.74
CA GLU A 103 -2.88 14.32 11.50
C GLU A 103 -3.07 13.19 10.48
N ALA A 104 -2.09 12.29 10.37
CA ALA A 104 -2.21 11.13 9.50
C ALA A 104 -3.30 10.18 10.00
N ILE A 105 -3.43 9.99 11.33
CA ILE A 105 -4.51 9.21 11.93
C ILE A 105 -5.86 9.83 11.59
N ALA A 106 -6.04 11.14 11.78
CA ALA A 106 -7.28 11.83 11.44
C ALA A 106 -7.62 11.69 9.94
N ALA A 107 -6.62 11.79 9.06
CA ALA A 107 -6.77 11.60 7.62
C ALA A 107 -7.11 10.15 7.21
N ILE A 108 -6.70 9.15 7.99
CA ILE A 108 -7.08 7.75 7.80
C ILE A 108 -8.51 7.53 8.29
N GLN A 109 -8.84 8.04 9.47
CA GLN A 109 -10.15 7.93 10.09
C GLN A 109 -11.25 8.59 9.25
N SER A 110 -10.96 9.71 8.57
CA SER A 110 -11.91 10.35 7.65
C SER A 110 -12.26 9.52 6.41
N LYS A 111 -11.44 8.52 6.07
CA LYS A 111 -11.65 7.59 4.93
C LYS A 111 -12.38 6.31 5.31
N VAL A 112 -12.73 6.13 6.58
CA VAL A 112 -13.43 4.93 7.05
C VAL A 112 -14.84 4.90 6.43
N LEU A 113 -15.23 3.71 5.95
CA LEU A 113 -16.51 3.47 5.28
C LEU A 113 -17.70 3.81 6.17
N PHE A 114 -18.82 4.22 5.58
CA PHE A 114 -20.07 4.37 6.33
C PHE A 114 -20.64 3.00 6.68
N SER A 115 -21.13 2.82 7.91
CA SER A 115 -21.85 1.62 8.30
C SER A 115 -23.29 1.67 7.82
N LYS A 116 -23.94 0.52 7.72
CA LYS A 116 -25.38 0.44 7.39
C LYS A 116 -26.25 1.23 8.38
N ALA A 117 -25.86 1.28 9.66
CA ALA A 117 -26.58 2.03 10.67
C ALA A 117 -26.44 3.54 10.48
N GLU A 118 -25.24 4.02 10.08
CA GLU A 118 -25.04 5.43 9.71
C GLU A 118 -25.88 5.80 8.49
N GLU A 119 -25.89 4.95 7.46
CA GLU A 119 -26.66 5.18 6.22
C GLU A 119 -28.16 5.21 6.47
N GLN A 120 -28.68 4.32 7.33
CA GLN A 120 -30.10 4.33 7.74
C GLN A 120 -30.52 5.62 8.46
N LEU A 121 -29.61 6.31 9.14
CA LEU A 121 -29.90 7.63 9.70
C LEU A 121 -29.91 8.71 8.62
N LEU A 122 -29.04 8.58 7.61
CA LEU A 122 -28.99 9.52 6.49
C LEU A 122 -30.18 9.38 5.56
N THR A 123 -30.75 8.18 5.36
CA THR A 123 -31.96 8.01 4.52
C THR A 123 -33.20 8.71 5.08
N LYS A 124 -33.24 8.99 6.40
CA LYS A 124 -34.32 9.77 7.03
C LYS A 124 -34.34 11.24 6.59
N VAL A 125 -33.24 11.74 6.05
CA VAL A 125 -33.18 13.08 5.45
C VAL A 125 -33.71 12.98 4.03
N GLY A 126 -34.95 13.42 3.81
CA GLY A 126 -35.64 13.26 2.52
C GLY A 126 -34.91 13.92 1.35
N SER A 127 -34.89 13.26 0.19
CA SER A 127 -34.19 13.70 -1.02
C SER A 127 -34.63 15.06 -1.55
N THR A 128 -35.89 15.46 -1.30
CA THR A 128 -36.47 16.74 -1.73
C THR A 128 -36.22 17.87 -0.74
N SER A 129 -35.74 17.56 0.46
CA SER A 129 -35.33 18.59 1.42
C SER A 129 -34.09 19.32 0.93
N GLN A 130 -33.90 20.57 1.36
CA GLN A 130 -32.66 21.33 1.18
C GLN A 130 -31.91 21.34 2.53
N PRO A 131 -31.34 20.20 2.98
CA PRO A 131 -30.72 20.12 4.29
C PRO A 131 -29.47 20.99 4.35
N THR A 132 -29.40 21.83 5.38
CA THR A 132 -28.23 22.67 5.65
C THR A 132 -27.16 21.88 6.42
N LEU A 133 -25.96 22.46 6.56
CA LEU A 133 -24.90 21.85 7.36
C LEU A 133 -25.34 21.60 8.81
N ASP A 134 -26.15 22.50 9.37
CA ASP A 134 -26.70 22.40 10.73
C ASP A 134 -27.58 21.15 10.92
N THR A 135 -28.30 20.74 9.86
CA THR A 135 -29.11 19.52 9.89
C THR A 135 -28.25 18.29 10.17
N PHE A 136 -27.08 18.19 9.53
CA PHE A 136 -26.14 17.09 9.73
C PHE A 136 -25.35 17.22 11.05
N GLN A 137 -25.10 18.45 11.52
CA GLN A 137 -24.51 18.67 12.84
C GLN A 137 -25.45 18.21 13.96
N GLU A 138 -26.74 18.52 13.85
CA GLU A 138 -27.77 18.06 14.79
C GLU A 138 -27.90 16.53 14.74
N LEU A 139 -27.85 15.93 13.55
CA LEU A 139 -27.90 14.48 13.38
C LEU A 139 -26.73 13.76 14.08
N LEU A 140 -25.51 14.31 14.00
CA LEU A 140 -24.34 13.80 14.72
C LEU A 140 -24.52 13.88 16.24
N HIS A 141 -24.99 15.01 16.75
CA HIS A 141 -25.19 15.20 18.19
C HIS A 141 -26.30 14.30 18.76
N LYS A 142 -27.32 13.97 17.96
CA LYS A 142 -28.42 13.08 18.37
C LYS A 142 -28.03 11.60 18.41
N HIS A 143 -27.05 11.18 17.62
CA HIS A 143 -26.66 9.77 17.48
C HIS A 143 -25.14 9.54 17.59
N PRO A 144 -24.49 9.99 18.68
CA PRO A 144 -23.03 9.90 18.83
C PRO A 144 -22.52 8.46 18.95
N ASP A 145 -23.40 7.52 19.31
CA ASP A 145 -23.13 6.09 19.45
C ASP A 145 -23.20 5.33 18.12
N VAL A 146 -23.92 5.87 17.13
CA VAL A 146 -24.09 5.25 15.80
C VAL A 146 -23.03 5.75 14.82
N PHE A 147 -22.73 7.04 14.84
CA PHE A 147 -21.74 7.62 13.93
C PHE A 147 -20.31 7.30 14.35
N TYR A 148 -19.46 7.04 13.36
CA TYR A 148 -18.05 6.84 13.61
C TYR A 148 -17.43 8.11 14.25
N PRO A 149 -16.56 8.01 15.28
CA PRO A 149 -16.15 9.17 16.09
C PRO A 149 -15.50 10.32 15.31
N SER A 150 -14.89 10.06 14.17
CA SER A 150 -14.26 11.09 13.32
C SER A 150 -15.19 11.69 12.25
N ARG A 151 -16.50 11.39 12.29
CA ARG A 151 -17.45 11.95 11.35
C ARG A 151 -17.64 13.43 11.60
N THR A 152 -17.83 14.18 10.52
CA THR A 152 -18.11 15.61 10.54
C THR A 152 -19.40 15.88 9.79
N ALA A 153 -20.11 16.97 10.12
CA ALA A 153 -21.34 17.35 9.42
C ALA A 153 -21.13 17.46 7.90
N LYS A 154 -19.95 17.96 7.48
CA LYS A 154 -19.56 18.02 6.07
C LYS A 154 -19.40 16.65 5.42
N ALA A 155 -18.82 15.68 6.14
CA ALA A 155 -18.69 14.31 5.64
C ALA A 155 -20.06 13.63 5.48
N LEU A 156 -20.98 13.83 6.42
CA LEU A 156 -22.35 13.32 6.33
C LEU A 156 -23.10 13.96 5.16
N GLN A 157 -23.00 15.28 5.00
CA GLN A 157 -23.62 16.00 3.89
C GLN A 157 -23.11 15.48 2.54
N LEU A 158 -21.80 15.29 2.40
CA LEU A 158 -21.20 14.74 1.19
C LEU A 158 -21.70 13.32 0.90
N HIS A 159 -21.75 12.46 1.92
CA HIS A 159 -22.25 11.09 1.76
C HIS A 159 -23.74 11.07 1.39
N TRP A 160 -24.56 11.89 2.04
CA TRP A 160 -25.98 12.03 1.70
C TRP A 160 -26.18 12.53 0.26
N GLN A 161 -25.36 13.48 -0.20
CA GLN A 161 -25.38 13.95 -1.60
C GLN A 161 -25.04 12.82 -2.58
N LEU A 162 -24.05 11.97 -2.24
CA LEU A 162 -23.73 10.79 -3.04
C LEU A 162 -24.89 9.78 -3.05
N MET A 163 -25.47 9.47 -1.88
CA MET A 163 -26.63 8.59 -1.78
C MET A 163 -27.79 9.11 -2.64
N LYS A 164 -28.07 10.41 -2.58
CA LYS A 164 -29.06 11.08 -3.43
C LYS A 164 -28.73 10.96 -4.92
N GLN A 165 -27.48 11.19 -5.30
CA GLN A 165 -27.06 11.10 -6.70
C GLN A 165 -27.24 9.70 -7.28
N TYR A 166 -27.02 8.67 -6.47
CA TYR A 166 -27.11 7.26 -6.87
C TYR A 166 -28.48 6.63 -6.60
N TYR A 167 -29.52 7.41 -6.26
CA TYR A 167 -30.87 6.91 -5.97
C TYR A 167 -30.90 5.87 -4.83
N LEU A 168 -30.10 6.09 -3.79
CA LEU A 168 -29.96 5.21 -2.63
C LEU A 168 -30.76 5.67 -1.41
N LEU A 169 -31.51 6.78 -1.50
CA LEU A 169 -32.43 7.21 -0.44
C LEU A 169 -33.80 6.52 -0.60
N ASP A 170 -34.48 6.23 0.52
CA ASP A 170 -35.73 5.46 0.54
C ASP A 170 -36.88 6.14 -0.22
N ASP A 171 -36.87 7.46 -0.30
CA ASP A 171 -37.88 8.26 -1.00
C ASP A 171 -37.59 8.44 -2.49
N GLN A 172 -36.45 7.95 -2.98
CA GLN A 172 -36.08 8.01 -4.38
C GLN A 172 -36.59 6.78 -5.13
N THR A 173 -37.57 7.01 -5.98
CA THR A 173 -37.98 6.01 -6.96
C THR A 173 -37.11 6.14 -8.21
N VAL A 174 -36.48 5.05 -8.63
CA VAL A 174 -35.98 4.96 -10.02
C VAL A 174 -37.22 5.10 -10.91
N GLN A 175 -37.23 6.10 -11.80
CA GLN A 175 -38.28 6.21 -12.81
C GLN A 175 -38.42 4.85 -13.48
N PRO A 176 -39.61 4.22 -13.48
CA PRO A 176 -39.82 3.00 -14.24
C PRO A 176 -39.37 3.30 -15.66
N LEU A 177 -38.53 2.43 -16.23
CA LEU A 177 -38.18 2.49 -17.64
C LEU A 177 -39.49 2.73 -18.42
N PRO A 178 -39.57 3.76 -19.30
CA PRO A 178 -40.80 4.06 -20.00
C PRO A 178 -41.34 2.77 -20.60
N LYS A 179 -42.54 2.33 -20.19
CA LYS A 179 -43.18 1.09 -20.68
C LYS A 179 -43.66 1.22 -22.14
N GLY A 180 -43.07 2.12 -22.91
CA GLY A 180 -43.28 2.24 -24.34
C GLY A 180 -42.35 1.30 -25.08
N ASP A 181 -42.81 0.75 -26.19
CA ASP A 181 -42.11 -0.13 -27.16
C ASP A 181 -40.76 0.40 -27.70
N GLN A 182 -40.21 1.48 -27.15
CA GLN A 182 -38.95 2.11 -27.55
C GLN A 182 -37.99 2.32 -26.37
N VAL A 183 -37.93 1.35 -25.45
CA VAL A 183 -36.69 1.19 -24.70
C VAL A 183 -35.69 0.58 -25.68
N LEU A 184 -34.82 1.42 -26.27
CA LEU A 184 -33.66 0.94 -27.01
C LEU A 184 -32.90 0.02 -26.09
N ASN A 185 -33.00 -1.29 -26.35
CA ASN A 185 -32.21 -2.26 -25.61
C ASN A 185 -30.74 -2.12 -26.06
N PHE A 186 -29.79 -2.70 -25.32
CA PHE A 186 -28.37 -2.58 -25.67
C PHE A 186 -28.06 -3.07 -27.10
N SER A 187 -28.80 -4.06 -27.62
CA SER A 187 -28.73 -4.52 -29.01
C SER A 187 -29.26 -3.48 -29.99
N ASP A 188 -30.40 -2.84 -29.70
CA ASP A 188 -30.96 -1.80 -30.59
C ASP A 188 -30.03 -0.58 -30.67
N ALA A 189 -29.41 -0.23 -29.53
CA ALA A 189 -28.42 0.85 -29.48
C ALA A 189 -27.12 0.47 -30.21
N GLU A 190 -26.67 -0.78 -30.11
CA GLU A 190 -25.52 -1.30 -30.86
C GLU A 190 -25.79 -1.32 -32.37
N ASP A 191 -26.99 -1.72 -32.80
CA ASP A 191 -27.41 -1.69 -34.21
C ASP A 191 -27.50 -0.26 -34.78
N MET A 192 -27.68 0.75 -33.91
CA MET A 192 -27.64 2.17 -34.28
C MET A 192 -26.21 2.74 -34.39
N LEU A 193 -25.21 2.03 -33.85
CA LEU A 193 -23.81 2.44 -33.97
C LEU A 193 -23.28 2.02 -35.34
N ASP A 194 -22.89 3.02 -36.13
CA ASP A 194 -22.21 2.80 -37.39
C ASP A 194 -20.71 2.59 -37.13
N ASP A 195 -20.24 1.34 -37.20
CA ASP A 195 -18.83 0.96 -37.09
C ASP A 195 -17.91 1.76 -38.04
N SER A 196 -18.46 2.29 -39.14
CA SER A 196 -17.72 3.15 -40.07
C SER A 196 -17.30 4.47 -39.44
N LYS A 197 -18.03 4.95 -38.42
CA LYS A 197 -17.74 6.17 -37.64
C LYS A 197 -16.80 5.91 -36.47
N LEU A 198 -16.65 4.64 -36.06
CA LEU A 198 -15.71 4.21 -35.01
C LEU A 198 -14.30 3.98 -35.55
N LYS A 199 -14.11 4.01 -36.86
CA LYS A 199 -12.76 4.04 -37.44
C LYS A 199 -12.17 5.41 -37.14
N ASP A 200 -11.21 5.44 -36.22
CA ASP A 200 -10.31 6.58 -36.08
C ASP A 200 -9.78 6.96 -37.47
N VAL A 201 -10.11 8.16 -37.91
CA VAL A 201 -9.54 8.73 -39.12
C VAL A 201 -8.05 8.87 -38.79
N ARG A 202 -7.23 7.96 -39.32
CA ARG A 202 -5.79 7.92 -39.04
C ARG A 202 -5.18 9.26 -39.45
N ASP A 203 -4.93 10.12 -38.48
CA ASP A 203 -4.37 11.44 -38.70
C ASP A 203 -2.85 11.30 -38.89
N GLU A 204 -2.45 11.19 -40.15
CA GLU A 204 -1.05 11.03 -40.53
C GLU A 204 -0.18 12.22 -40.09
N VAL A 205 -0.78 13.40 -39.92
CA VAL A 205 -0.07 14.60 -39.45
C VAL A 205 0.26 14.43 -37.96
N LEU A 206 -0.75 14.06 -37.15
CA LEU A 206 -0.56 13.82 -35.73
C LEU A 206 0.45 12.68 -35.48
N GLU A 207 0.36 11.60 -36.25
CA GLU A 207 1.30 10.46 -36.15
C GLU A 207 2.75 10.88 -36.49
N HIS A 208 2.91 11.73 -37.51
CA HIS A 208 4.22 12.29 -37.87
C HIS A 208 4.77 13.19 -36.78
N GLU A 209 3.95 14.10 -36.22
CA GLU A 209 4.35 14.98 -35.11
C GLU A 209 4.78 14.19 -33.87
N LEU A 210 4.02 13.17 -33.48
CA LEU A 210 4.35 12.29 -32.36
C LEU A 210 5.69 11.57 -32.61
N THR A 211 5.94 11.11 -33.83
CA THR A 211 7.20 10.46 -34.21
C THR A 211 8.38 11.43 -34.13
N VAL A 212 8.19 12.68 -34.58
CA VAL A 212 9.22 13.73 -34.50
C VAL A 212 9.50 14.11 -33.03
N ALA A 213 8.45 14.24 -32.21
CA ALA A 213 8.55 14.53 -30.80
C ALA A 213 9.29 13.43 -30.03
N ASP A 214 8.93 12.16 -30.26
CA ASP A 214 9.61 11.00 -29.67
C ASP A 214 11.10 10.96 -30.04
N ARG A 215 11.44 11.21 -31.32
CA ARG A 215 12.84 11.31 -31.76
C ARG A 215 13.59 12.44 -31.07
N ARG A 216 12.95 13.60 -30.88
CA ARG A 216 13.55 14.75 -30.18
C ARG A 216 13.81 14.43 -28.71
N GLN A 217 12.81 13.89 -28.01
CA GLN A 217 12.93 13.49 -26.60
C GLN A 217 14.02 12.43 -26.40
N LYS A 218 14.08 11.41 -27.26
CA LYS A 218 15.14 10.39 -27.19
C LYS A 218 16.54 10.97 -27.39
N ARG A 219 16.71 11.99 -28.23
CA ARG A 219 18.00 12.69 -28.40
C ARG A 219 18.36 13.49 -27.16
N GLU A 220 17.40 14.21 -26.58
CA GLU A 220 17.59 14.99 -25.36
C GLU A 220 17.96 14.09 -24.17
N ILE A 221 17.26 12.97 -23.99
CA ILE A 221 17.60 11.97 -22.95
C ILE A 221 19.03 11.49 -23.11
N ARG A 222 19.43 11.07 -24.32
CA ARG A 222 20.80 10.59 -24.57
C ARG A 222 21.85 11.68 -24.33
N GLN A 223 21.53 12.93 -24.67
CA GLN A 223 22.42 14.07 -24.40
C GLN A 223 22.58 14.27 -22.89
N LEU A 224 21.47 14.30 -22.14
CA LEU A 224 21.49 14.43 -20.69
C LEU A 224 22.23 13.27 -20.02
N GLU A 225 22.02 12.04 -20.46
CA GLU A 225 22.76 10.85 -19.97
C GLU A 225 24.27 10.95 -20.25
N GLN A 226 24.66 11.50 -21.41
CA GLN A 226 26.06 11.73 -21.75
C GLN A 226 26.68 12.86 -20.91
N GLU A 227 25.93 13.94 -20.68
CA GLU A 227 26.37 15.06 -19.84
C GLU A 227 26.46 14.65 -18.37
N LEU A 228 25.58 13.77 -17.89
CA LEU A 228 25.58 13.28 -16.52
C LEU A 228 26.92 12.65 -16.12
N HIS A 229 27.56 11.90 -17.03
CA HIS A 229 28.91 11.36 -16.81
C HIS A 229 29.98 12.47 -16.70
N LYS A 230 29.87 13.55 -17.47
CA LYS A 230 30.80 14.68 -17.39
C LYS A 230 30.63 15.44 -16.06
N TRP A 231 29.39 15.63 -15.64
CA TRP A 231 29.06 16.23 -14.34
C TRP A 231 29.58 15.37 -13.19
N GLN A 232 29.47 14.04 -13.30
CA GLN A 232 30.03 13.11 -12.32
C GLN A 232 31.55 13.28 -12.20
N VAL A 233 32.29 13.31 -13.31
CA VAL A 233 33.75 13.53 -13.30
C VAL A 233 34.12 14.90 -12.73
N LEU A 234 33.33 15.94 -13.02
CA LEU A 234 33.56 17.28 -12.46
C LEU A 234 33.35 17.28 -10.94
N VAL A 235 32.28 16.65 -10.46
CA VAL A 235 32.03 16.46 -9.03
C VAL A 235 33.15 15.67 -8.39
N ASP A 236 33.58 14.56 -8.99
CA ASP A 236 34.64 13.71 -8.45
C ASP A 236 36.01 14.44 -8.41
N SER A 237 36.29 15.34 -9.36
CA SER A 237 37.53 16.14 -9.39
C SER A 237 37.53 17.31 -8.40
N ILE A 238 36.37 17.94 -8.16
CA ILE A 238 36.22 19.01 -7.16
C ILE A 238 36.19 18.43 -5.74
N THR A 239 35.55 17.26 -5.56
CA THR A 239 35.37 16.64 -4.25
C THR A 239 36.50 15.67 -3.88
N GLY A 240 37.28 15.18 -4.85
CA GLY A 240 38.35 14.20 -4.62
C GLY A 240 37.84 12.79 -4.27
N MET A 241 36.56 12.50 -4.52
CA MET A 241 35.86 11.32 -4.02
C MET A 241 35.70 10.25 -5.11
N SER A 242 36.69 9.39 -5.29
CA SER A 242 36.64 8.24 -6.23
C SER A 242 36.34 6.89 -5.56
N SER A 243 35.98 6.87 -4.27
CA SER A 243 35.78 5.60 -3.55
C SER A 243 34.37 5.03 -3.76
N PRO A 244 34.25 3.71 -4.02
CA PRO A 244 32.96 3.03 -4.17
C PRO A 244 32.08 3.29 -2.95
N ASP A 245 30.76 3.40 -3.17
CA ASP A 245 29.84 3.88 -2.15
C ASP A 245 29.81 2.99 -0.90
N PHE A 246 30.09 1.69 -1.04
CA PHE A 246 30.05 0.70 0.03
C PHE A 246 31.22 -0.28 -0.08
N ASP A 247 32.08 -0.32 0.93
CA ASP A 247 32.99 -1.46 1.17
C ASP A 247 32.32 -2.48 2.10
N SER A 248 32.95 -3.64 2.32
CA SER A 248 32.39 -4.70 3.17
C SER A 248 32.24 -4.33 4.65
N GLN A 249 32.73 -3.16 5.05
CA GLN A 249 32.71 -2.65 6.43
C GLN A 249 31.77 -1.45 6.60
N THR A 250 31.26 -0.89 5.50
CA THR A 250 30.37 0.26 5.53
C THR A 250 28.92 -0.22 5.58
N LEU A 251 28.24 0.11 6.66
CA LEU A 251 26.84 -0.25 6.91
C LEU A 251 25.88 0.79 6.31
N ALA A 252 26.28 2.05 6.26
CA ALA A 252 25.51 3.15 5.67
C ALA A 252 26.42 4.32 5.29
N VAL A 253 25.92 5.20 4.43
CA VAL A 253 26.63 6.43 4.01
C VAL A 253 25.71 7.63 4.17
N LEU A 254 26.20 8.68 4.82
CA LEU A 254 25.57 10.00 4.79
C LEU A 254 26.38 10.90 3.86
N ARG A 255 25.75 11.41 2.81
CA ARG A 255 26.38 12.27 1.81
C ARG A 255 25.79 13.67 1.89
N GLY A 256 26.65 14.63 2.21
CA GLY A 256 26.39 16.05 2.19
C GLY A 256 26.96 16.74 0.95
N ARG A 257 26.85 18.07 0.91
CA ARG A 257 27.39 18.93 -0.13
C ARG A 257 28.92 19.01 -0.09
N MET A 258 29.49 19.09 1.12
CA MET A 258 30.93 19.24 1.33
C MET A 258 31.57 18.02 2.01
N VAL A 259 30.77 17.20 2.71
CA VAL A 259 31.28 16.11 3.55
C VAL A 259 30.56 14.79 3.26
N ARG A 260 31.26 13.68 3.44
CA ARG A 260 30.69 12.33 3.36
C ARG A 260 31.13 11.51 4.57
N TYR A 261 30.16 10.89 5.22
CA TYR A 261 30.37 10.05 6.39
C TYR A 261 30.08 8.59 6.05
N LEU A 262 31.08 7.71 6.22
CA LEU A 262 30.94 6.26 6.07
C LEU A 262 30.69 5.65 7.45
N MET A 263 29.49 5.12 7.65
CA MET A 263 29.10 4.51 8.92
C MET A 263 29.59 3.06 8.95
N ARG A 264 30.50 2.75 9.88
CA ARG A 264 31.02 1.39 10.09
C ARG A 264 30.50 0.73 11.36
N SER A 265 29.99 1.55 12.29
CA SER A 265 29.40 1.12 13.57
C SER A 265 27.91 0.87 13.42
N ARG A 266 27.37 -0.06 14.23
CA ARG A 266 25.92 -0.37 14.25
C ARG A 266 25.08 0.74 14.86
N GLU A 267 25.69 1.55 15.71
CA GLU A 267 25.10 2.73 16.34
C GLU A 267 26.09 3.88 16.17
N ILE A 268 25.58 5.05 15.81
CA ILE A 268 26.34 6.29 15.68
C ILE A 268 25.51 7.46 16.19
N THR A 269 26.17 8.49 16.67
CA THR A 269 25.58 9.75 17.10
C THR A 269 25.74 10.82 16.01
N LEU A 270 24.65 11.50 15.68
CA LEU A 270 24.59 12.50 14.62
C LEU A 270 24.02 13.81 15.17
N GLY A 271 24.67 14.93 14.89
CA GLY A 271 24.24 16.24 15.42
C GLY A 271 25.21 17.37 15.08
N ARG A 272 25.24 18.42 15.92
CA ARG A 272 26.29 19.45 15.89
C ARG A 272 27.16 19.32 17.13
N ALA A 273 28.49 19.23 16.95
CA ALA A 273 29.38 19.02 18.08
C ALA A 273 29.37 20.25 18.99
N THR A 274 29.43 20.01 20.29
CA THR A 274 29.57 21.07 21.31
C THR A 274 30.76 20.74 22.21
N LYS A 275 31.28 21.71 22.97
CA LYS A 275 32.45 21.48 23.84
C LYS A 275 32.25 20.31 24.82
N ASP A 276 30.99 20.07 25.21
CA ASP A 276 30.63 19.10 26.24
C ASP A 276 30.13 17.77 25.65
N ASN A 277 29.91 17.69 24.33
CA ASN A 277 29.41 16.48 23.69
C ASN A 277 30.05 16.26 22.31
N GLN A 278 30.88 15.22 22.23
CA GLN A 278 31.39 14.74 20.95
C GLN A 278 30.39 13.81 20.29
N ILE A 279 30.28 13.95 18.98
CA ILE A 279 29.36 13.20 18.13
C ILE A 279 30.15 12.54 17.00
N ASP A 280 29.69 11.37 16.56
CA ASP A 280 30.37 10.58 15.52
C ASP A 280 30.24 11.23 14.13
N VAL A 281 29.11 11.89 13.86
CA VAL A 281 28.84 12.61 12.61
C VAL A 281 28.48 14.06 12.93
N ASP A 282 29.43 14.96 12.71
CA ASP A 282 29.26 16.39 12.97
C ASP A 282 28.76 17.18 11.75
N LEU A 283 27.48 17.53 11.79
CA LEU A 283 26.80 18.31 10.77
C LEU A 283 27.15 19.81 10.83
N ALA A 284 28.01 20.27 11.75
CA ALA A 284 28.53 21.63 11.72
C ALA A 284 29.47 21.89 10.53
N LEU A 285 29.98 20.81 9.91
CA LEU A 285 30.86 20.85 8.74
C LEU A 285 30.11 20.89 7.40
N GLU A 286 28.77 20.83 7.44
CA GLU A 286 27.85 20.92 6.30
C GLU A 286 27.48 22.37 5.98
#